data_AF-A0A2H3JR16-F1
#
_entry.id   AF-A0A2H3JR16-F1
#
_cell.length_a   1.000
_cell.length_b   1.000
_cell.length_c   1.000
_cell.angle_alpha   90.00
_cell.angle_beta   90.00
_cell.angle_gamma   90.00
#
_symmetry.space_group_name_H-M   'P 1'
#
loop_
_entity.id
_entity.type
_entity.pdbx_description
1 polymer ?
#
loop_
_entity_poly.entity_id
_entity_poly.type
_entity_poly.pdbx_seq_one_letter_code
_entity_poly.pdbx_strand_id
1 'polypeptide(L)'
;MQQSDATEEPFDERDIMGAAATVHGAATEMTTATIISFIVAMLLFPDVMEKAQAEVDRVVGFSRFPTSEDRESLPHLEATLKEVYRWSPVVALGT
;
A
#
# COMPACT_ATOMS: atom_id res chain seq x y z
N MET A 1 -15.35 -41.54 25.52
CA MET A 1 -15.84 -40.50 24.58
C MET A 1 -14.64 -40.08 23.75
N GLN A 2 -14.56 -40.59 22.53
CA GLN A 2 -13.48 -40.36 21.57
C GLN A 2 -13.59 -38.90 21.11
N GLN A 3 -12.60 -38.05 21.41
CA GLN A 3 -12.44 -36.80 20.66
C GLN A 3 -11.92 -37.20 19.28
N SER A 4 -12.77 -37.05 18.27
CA SER A 4 -12.42 -37.21 16.87
C SER A 4 -11.41 -36.13 16.50
N ASP A 5 -10.18 -36.56 16.27
CA ASP A 5 -9.15 -35.82 15.57
C ASP A 5 -9.69 -35.45 14.18
N ALA A 6 -10.07 -34.19 13.99
CA ALA A 6 -10.53 -33.69 12.71
C ALA A 6 -9.29 -33.45 11.86
N THR A 7 -8.93 -34.43 11.04
CA THR A 7 -7.90 -34.27 10.01
C THR A 7 -8.33 -33.12 9.10
N GLU A 8 -7.63 -31.99 9.16
CA GLU A 8 -7.85 -30.89 8.22
C GLU A 8 -7.60 -31.43 6.79
N GLU A 9 -8.61 -31.33 5.93
CA GLU A 9 -8.45 -31.62 4.50
C GLU A 9 -7.40 -30.65 3.93
N PRO A 10 -6.30 -31.14 3.33
CA PRO A 10 -5.27 -30.28 2.77
C PRO A 10 -5.81 -29.46 1.60
N PHE A 11 -5.43 -28.19 1.52
CA PHE A 11 -5.80 -27.30 0.41
C PHE A 11 -5.50 -27.94 -0.95
N ASP A 12 -6.48 -27.94 -1.85
CA ASP A 12 -6.29 -28.46 -3.19
C ASP A 12 -5.64 -27.41 -4.13
N GLU A 13 -5.20 -27.85 -5.31
CA GLU A 13 -4.55 -26.96 -6.28
C GLU A 13 -5.46 -25.76 -6.68
N ARG A 14 -6.78 -25.97 -6.75
CA ARG A 14 -7.74 -24.92 -7.11
C ARG A 14 -7.92 -23.93 -5.96
N ASP A 15 -7.85 -24.37 -4.72
CA ASP A 15 -7.86 -23.46 -3.56
C ASP A 15 -6.65 -22.53 -3.60
N ILE A 16 -5.47 -23.08 -3.88
CA ILE A 16 -4.22 -22.30 -4.00
C ILE A 16 -4.29 -21.32 -5.19
N MET A 17 -4.72 -21.80 -6.36
CA MET A 17 -4.89 -20.95 -7.55
C MET A 17 -5.94 -19.86 -7.32
N GLY A 18 -7.07 -20.20 -6.72
CA GLY A 18 -8.15 -19.28 -6.40
C GLY A 18 -7.68 -18.18 -5.45
N ALA A 19 -7.01 -18.55 -4.36
CA ALA A 19 -6.43 -17.60 -3.41
C ALA A 19 -5.42 -16.66 -4.09
N ALA A 20 -4.51 -17.20 -4.90
CA ALA A 20 -3.53 -16.40 -5.64
C ALA A 20 -4.20 -15.43 -6.62
N ALA A 21 -5.21 -15.88 -7.37
CA ALA A 21 -5.95 -15.05 -8.31
C ALA A 21 -6.70 -13.91 -7.61
N THR A 22 -7.37 -14.20 -6.49
CA THR A 22 -8.10 -13.20 -5.70
C THR A 22 -7.17 -12.15 -5.13
N VAL A 23 -6.06 -12.57 -4.49
CA VAL A 23 -5.07 -11.64 -3.93
C VAL A 23 -4.45 -10.77 -5.02
N HIS A 24 -4.07 -11.36 -6.15
CA HIS A 24 -3.46 -10.63 -7.25
C HIS A 24 -4.41 -9.59 -7.87
N GLY A 25 -5.66 -9.98 -8.15
CA GLY A 25 -6.66 -9.08 -8.72
C GLY A 25 -6.93 -7.90 -7.79
N ALA A 26 -7.23 -8.18 -6.52
CA ALA A 26 -7.51 -7.16 -5.52
C ALA A 26 -6.32 -6.22 -5.32
N ALA A 27 -5.10 -6.76 -5.15
CA ALA A 27 -3.91 -5.95 -4.94
C ALA A 27 -3.58 -5.04 -6.12
N THR A 28 -3.78 -5.52 -7.36
CA THR A 28 -3.51 -4.75 -8.58
C THR A 28 -4.44 -3.56 -8.69
N GLU A 29 -5.74 -3.78 -8.51
CA GLU A 29 -6.74 -2.72 -8.57
C GLU A 29 -6.49 -1.67 -7.48
N MET A 30 -6.25 -2.13 -6.24
CA MET A 30 -6.06 -1.23 -5.10
C MET A 30 -4.78 -0.39 -5.23
N THR A 31 -3.69 -0.99 -5.69
CA THR A 31 -2.41 -0.29 -5.89
C THR A 31 -2.55 0.77 -6.98
N THR A 32 -3.22 0.42 -8.09
CA THR A 32 -3.45 1.34 -9.21
C THR A 32 -4.27 2.55 -8.76
N ALA A 33 -5.38 2.32 -8.06
CA ALA A 33 -6.23 3.39 -7.53
C ALA A 33 -5.46 4.30 -6.56
N THR A 34 -4.67 3.72 -5.64
CA THR A 34 -3.85 4.49 -4.70
C THR A 34 -2.85 5.40 -5.41
N ILE A 35 -2.13 4.87 -6.41
CA ILE A 35 -1.12 5.64 -7.15
C ILE A 35 -1.78 6.81 -7.89
N ILE A 36 -2.94 6.59 -8.52
CA ILE A 36 -3.68 7.66 -9.19
C ILE A 36 -4.11 8.73 -8.18
N SER A 37 -4.70 8.35 -7.05
CA SER A 37 -5.11 9.29 -6.01
C SER A 37 -3.93 10.08 -5.45
N PHE A 38 -2.76 9.44 -5.28
CA PHE A 38 -1.54 10.13 -4.87
C PHE A 38 -1.10 11.16 -5.90
N ILE A 39 -1.04 10.81 -7.19
CA ILE A 39 -0.67 11.74 -8.26
C ILE A 39 -1.62 12.92 -8.30
N VAL A 40 -2.93 12.68 -8.22
CA VAL A 40 -3.94 13.75 -8.19
C VAL A 40 -3.76 14.64 -6.96
N ALA A 41 -3.51 14.08 -5.78
CA ALA A 41 -3.26 14.86 -4.57
C ALA A 41 -2.01 15.76 -4.74
N MET A 42 -0.92 15.24 -5.32
CA MET A 42 0.29 16.04 -5.55
C MET A 42 0.10 17.14 -6.60
N LEU A 43 -0.81 16.95 -7.55
CA LEU A 43 -1.20 18.00 -8.52
C LEU A 43 -2.10 19.08 -7.90
N LEU A 44 -2.99 18.71 -6.99
CA LEU A 44 -3.89 19.65 -6.30
C LEU A 44 -3.18 20.43 -5.18
N PHE A 45 -2.18 19.82 -4.54
CA PHE A 45 -1.45 20.38 -3.40
C PHE A 45 0.07 20.40 -3.68
N PRO A 46 0.54 21.24 -4.61
CA PRO A 46 1.94 21.27 -5.04
C PRO A 46 2.91 21.63 -3.90
N ASP A 47 2.47 22.43 -2.92
CA ASP A 47 3.30 22.79 -1.77
C ASP A 47 3.59 21.59 -0.84
N VAL A 48 2.66 20.62 -0.77
CA VAL A 48 2.87 19.36 -0.06
C VAL A 48 3.86 18.47 -0.82
N MET A 49 3.72 18.42 -2.15
CA MET A 49 4.65 17.67 -3.02
C MET A 49 6.08 18.21 -2.91
N GLU A 50 6.27 19.53 -2.97
CA GLU A 50 7.59 20.17 -2.82
C GLU A 50 8.25 19.84 -1.48
N LYS A 51 7.49 19.86 -0.37
CA LYS A 51 8.00 19.51 0.96
C LYS A 51 8.38 18.03 1.04
N ALA A 52 7.57 17.14 0.48
CA ALA A 52 7.86 15.71 0.44
C ALA A 52 9.10 15.40 -0.40
N GLN A 53 9.24 16.03 -1.57
CA GLN A 53 10.44 15.91 -2.40
C GLN A 53 11.69 16.45 -1.69
N ALA A 54 11.60 17.63 -1.06
CA ALA A 54 12.72 18.20 -0.32
C ALA A 54 13.17 17.32 0.86
N GLU A 55 12.22 16.64 1.54
CA GLU A 55 12.55 15.67 2.58
C GLU A 55 13.31 14.46 1.99
N VAL A 56 12.83 13.89 0.88
CA VAL A 56 13.49 12.77 0.20
C VAL A 56 14.89 13.16 -0.26
N ASP A 57 15.03 14.31 -0.93
CA ASP A 57 16.32 14.81 -1.42
C ASP A 57 17.32 15.03 -0.27
N ARG A 58 16.85 15.49 0.89
CA ARG A 58 17.69 15.70 2.07
C ARG A 58 18.14 14.39 2.72
N VAL A 59 17.26 13.40 2.81
CA VAL A 59 17.49 12.14 3.55
C VAL A 59 18.20 11.11 2.69
N VAL A 60 17.76 10.94 1.45
CA VAL A 60 18.27 9.93 0.51
C VAL A 60 19.44 10.48 -0.31
N GLY A 61 19.41 11.76 -0.64
CA GLY A 61 20.36 12.39 -1.56
C GLY A 61 20.11 12.01 -3.02
N PHE A 62 21.04 12.40 -3.90
CA PHE A 62 20.90 12.23 -5.36
C PHE A 62 21.73 11.07 -5.94
N SER A 63 22.44 10.31 -5.09
CA SER A 63 23.34 9.24 -5.54
C SER A 63 22.68 7.86 -5.65
N ARG A 64 21.48 7.70 -5.08
CA ARG A 64 20.74 6.43 -5.07
C ARG A 64 19.23 6.68 -5.04
N PHE A 65 18.47 5.64 -5.36
CA PHE A 65 17.02 5.65 -5.15
C PHE A 65 16.65 5.38 -3.68
N PRO A 66 15.45 5.82 -3.24
CA PRO A 66 14.90 5.46 -1.93
C PRO A 66 14.72 3.94 -1.78
N THR A 67 14.92 3.45 -0.56
CA THR A 67 14.70 2.06 -0.17
C THR A 67 13.71 1.98 0.99
N SER A 68 13.23 0.78 1.34
CA SER A 68 12.32 0.60 2.48
C SER A 68 12.93 1.00 3.82
N GLU A 69 14.26 0.95 3.95
CA GLU A 69 14.99 1.31 5.17
C GLU A 69 14.93 2.82 5.47
N ASP A 70 14.73 3.66 4.43
CA ASP A 70 14.63 5.11 4.58
C ASP A 70 13.31 5.57 5.18
N ARG A 71 12.30 4.70 5.21
CA ARG A 71 10.91 5.07 5.53
C ARG A 71 10.75 5.72 6.90
N GLU A 72 11.45 5.24 7.92
CA GLU A 72 11.41 5.83 9.27
C GLU A 72 12.02 7.25 9.30
N SER A 73 12.92 7.55 8.37
CA SER A 73 13.56 8.86 8.23
C SER A 73 12.79 9.83 7.32
N LEU A 74 11.64 9.41 6.77
CA LEU A 74 10.79 10.21 5.88
C LEU A 74 9.39 10.48 6.50
N PRO A 75 9.31 11.14 7.67
CA PRO A 75 8.05 11.31 8.39
C PRO A 75 7.04 12.19 7.65
N HIS A 76 7.48 13.19 6.86
CA HIS A 76 6.56 14.02 6.09
C HIS A 76 5.96 13.24 4.92
N LEU A 77 6.77 12.48 4.18
CA LEU A 77 6.27 11.60 3.12
C LEU A 77 5.30 10.55 3.67
N GLU A 78 5.60 9.94 4.82
CA GLU A 78 4.72 8.97 5.48
C GLU A 78 3.38 9.61 5.90
N ALA A 79 3.40 10.85 6.40
CA ALA A 79 2.20 11.60 6.73
C ALA A 79 1.37 11.92 5.47
N THR A 80 2.02 12.32 4.37
CA THR A 80 1.37 12.55 3.08
C THR A 80 0.68 11.29 2.56
N LEU A 81 1.35 10.14 2.60
CA LEU A 81 0.76 8.86 2.19
C LEU A 81 -0.47 8.50 3.02
N LYS A 82 -0.39 8.63 4.35
CA LYS A 82 -1.53 8.43 5.26
C LYS A 82 -2.69 9.35 4.92
N GLU A 83 -2.41 10.60 4.59
CA GLU A 83 -3.43 11.58 4.23
C GLU A 83 -4.09 11.25 2.89
N VAL A 84 -3.34 10.73 1.91
CA VAL A 84 -3.90 10.23 0.65
C VAL A 84 -4.88 9.08 0.91
N TYR A 85 -4.51 8.11 1.77
CA TYR A 85 -5.40 7.02 2.15
C TYR A 85 -6.67 7.51 2.86
N ARG A 86 -6.56 8.57 3.68
CA ARG A 86 -7.71 9.18 4.37
C ARG A 86 -8.62 9.94 3.40
N TRP A 87 -8.03 10.68 2.47
CA TRP A 87 -8.75 11.53 1.52
C TRP A 87 -9.45 10.73 0.42
N SER A 88 -8.81 9.67 -0.07
CA SER A 88 -9.33 8.81 -1.12
C SER A 88 -9.16 7.33 -0.72
N PRO A 89 -10.02 6.83 0.19
CA PRO A 89 -9.98 5.44 0.60
C PRO A 89 -10.37 4.55 -0.57
N VAL A 90 -9.47 3.64 -0.95
CA VAL A 90 -9.68 2.69 -2.06
C VAL A 90 -10.79 1.69 -1.78
N VAL A 91 -10.98 1.34 -0.50
CA VAL A 91 -12.08 0.50 -0.05
C VAL A 91 -12.99 1.36 0.83
N ALA A 92 -14.22 1.60 0.36
CA ALA A 92 -15.24 2.26 1.16
C ALA A 92 -15.68 1.29 2.27
N LEU A 93 -15.16 1.48 3.48
CA LEU A 93 -15.67 0.79 4.67
C LEU A 93 -16.93 1.53 5.16
N GLY A 94 -18.07 1.19 4.55
CA GLY A 94 -19.40 1.51 5.06
C GLY A 94 -20.02 2.84 4.60
N THR A 95 -21.08 2.72 3.79
CA THR A 95 -22.32 3.50 3.92
C THR A 95 -23.48 2.53 3.93
#